data_AF-A0A849TPQ9-F1
#
_entry.id   AF-A0A849TPQ9-F1
#
_cell.length_a   1.000
_cell.length_b   1.000
_cell.length_c   1.000
_cell.angle_alpha   90.00
_cell.angle_beta   90.00
_cell.angle_gamma   90.00
#
_symmetry.space_group_name_H-M   'P 1'
#
loop_
_entity.id
_entity.type
_entity.pdbx_description
1 polymer ?
#
loop_
_entity_poly.entity_id
_entity_poly.type
_entity_poly.pdbx_seq_one_letter_code
_entity_poly.pdbx_strand_id
1 'polypeptide(L)'
;YEDFQHLYTEAWKAGLKGLATYRPNSVLGSVLSVTTETKTEQPQDFIFDQDRRIVLEATPKPALASLRWPGRPKLTSGSEGWVSQVVKHPLGSFVAFVSHTTSSENNNASHHPFEVWVNGSEQPRGLGALAKSLSMDMRTRDPVWVRMKLEMLMKTAGDDAFDMPMPPDGEVKRMPSLVAAFAHLLKFRIEQLGALEAGEGITTPMMDALFAKKEPKTGTDGTMSWTVDIANVGSGDDFVLGLKELVLPDGQRRPYSMWLAGVYPRALDGLCKVLSLDMRVIDPAWIGMKLRKLLNFGEPLGDFMARVPGEAKMESYPSTVSYVARLIIHRYAMLGILDANGYPTQQMGVLEIPEKQSRSTVYKPVTGKHCQECGNATLIKKDGCEFCTSCGAIGACG
;
A
#
# COMPACT_ATOMS: atom_id res chain seq x y z
N TYR A 1 -12.41 -23.04 64.64
CA TYR A 1 -12.59 -24.04 65.71
C TYR A 1 -13.87 -23.73 66.45
N GLU A 2 -14.07 -22.47 66.84
CA GLU A 2 -15.30 -21.96 67.47
C GLU A 2 -16.55 -22.28 66.65
N ASP A 3 -16.53 -22.08 65.32
CA ASP A 3 -17.68 -22.40 64.45
C ASP A 3 -17.92 -23.90 64.23
N PHE A 4 -17.01 -24.75 64.71
CA PHE A 4 -16.98 -26.18 64.39
C PHE A 4 -17.33 -27.07 65.58
N GLN A 5 -17.21 -26.56 66.80
CA GLN A 5 -17.30 -27.36 68.02
C GLN A 5 -18.71 -27.91 68.29
N HIS A 6 -19.76 -27.27 67.75
CA HIS A 6 -21.16 -27.64 68.00
C HIS A 6 -21.76 -28.60 66.97
N LEU A 7 -21.08 -28.82 65.83
CA LEU A 7 -21.58 -29.60 64.69
C LEU A 7 -21.91 -31.07 65.04
N TYR A 8 -21.09 -31.69 65.89
CA TYR A 8 -21.36 -33.07 66.35
C TYR A 8 -22.61 -33.14 67.25
N THR A 9 -22.82 -32.11 68.06
CA THR A 9 -23.99 -32.01 68.94
C THR A 9 -25.27 -31.77 68.14
N GLU A 10 -25.21 -30.99 67.07
CA GLU A 10 -26.34 -30.76 66.16
C GLU A 10 -26.68 -32.00 65.33
N ALA A 11 -25.68 -32.69 64.77
CA ALA A 11 -25.90 -33.92 64.00
C ALA A 11 -26.54 -35.03 64.84
N TRP A 12 -26.14 -35.15 66.12
CA TRP A 12 -26.77 -36.08 67.06
C TRP A 12 -28.24 -35.73 67.35
N LYS A 13 -28.55 -34.44 67.59
CA LYS A 13 -29.94 -33.98 67.79
C LYS A 13 -30.81 -34.19 66.55
N ALA A 14 -30.23 -34.12 65.36
CA ALA A 14 -30.90 -34.40 64.10
C ALA A 14 -31.06 -35.91 63.81
N GLY A 15 -30.63 -36.79 64.71
CA GLY A 15 -30.77 -38.25 64.58
C GLY A 15 -29.85 -38.88 63.53
N LEU A 16 -28.79 -38.18 63.12
CA LEU A 16 -27.86 -38.66 62.12
C LEU A 16 -26.90 -39.69 62.73
N LYS A 17 -26.74 -40.84 62.05
CA LYS A 17 -25.88 -41.95 62.53
C LYS A 17 -24.38 -41.64 62.46
N GLY A 18 -23.99 -40.60 61.74
CA GLY A 18 -22.60 -40.19 61.56
C GLY A 18 -22.49 -38.91 60.73
N LEU A 19 -21.35 -38.25 60.86
CA LEU A 19 -21.04 -36.94 60.28
C LEU A 19 -19.56 -36.96 59.89
N ALA A 20 -19.26 -36.73 58.61
CA ALA A 20 -17.90 -36.49 58.14
C ALA A 20 -17.74 -34.99 57.89
N THR A 21 -16.88 -34.33 58.66
CA THR A 21 -16.63 -32.90 58.50
C THR A 21 -15.33 -32.65 57.77
N TYR A 22 -15.34 -31.67 56.86
CA TYR A 22 -14.15 -31.24 56.13
C TYR A 22 -13.70 -29.87 56.68
N ARG A 23 -12.45 -29.77 57.13
CA ARG A 23 -11.87 -28.51 57.60
C ARG A 23 -11.16 -27.84 56.42
N PRO A 24 -11.61 -26.67 55.95
CA PRO A 24 -10.90 -25.95 54.89
C PRO A 24 -9.49 -25.59 55.36
N ASN A 25 -8.48 -25.87 54.55
CA ASN A 25 -7.15 -25.31 54.69
C ASN A 25 -6.79 -24.55 53.40
N SER A 26 -5.75 -23.73 53.47
CA SER A 26 -5.33 -22.83 52.38
C SER A 26 -4.88 -23.53 51.09
N VAL A 27 -4.85 -24.87 51.06
CA VAL A 27 -4.43 -25.65 49.89
C VAL A 27 -5.64 -26.26 49.17
N LEU A 28 -6.75 -26.56 49.85
CA LEU A 28 -7.84 -27.37 49.28
C LEU A 28 -9.14 -26.59 48.96
N GLY A 29 -9.28 -25.34 49.39
CA GLY A 29 -10.43 -24.49 49.04
C GLY A 29 -11.77 -24.92 49.66
N SER A 30 -12.73 -24.00 49.76
CA SER A 30 -14.06 -24.26 50.34
C SER A 30 -15.04 -24.83 49.33
N VAL A 31 -15.75 -25.91 49.67
CA VAL A 31 -16.60 -26.68 48.74
C VAL A 31 -17.96 -26.03 48.46
N LEU A 32 -18.41 -25.05 49.25
CA LEU A 32 -19.65 -24.31 48.99
C LEU A 32 -19.51 -22.84 49.43
N SER A 33 -19.38 -21.93 48.47
CA SER A 33 -19.55 -20.48 48.68
C SER A 33 -20.80 -20.00 47.94
N VAL A 34 -21.68 -19.29 48.64
CA VAL A 34 -22.78 -18.55 48.02
C VAL A 34 -22.22 -17.18 47.67
N THR A 35 -21.75 -17.03 46.44
CA THR A 35 -21.32 -15.74 45.90
C THR A 35 -22.49 -15.22 45.09
N THR A 36 -22.93 -13.99 45.37
CA THR A 36 -23.88 -13.27 44.53
C THR A 36 -23.38 -13.29 43.09
N GLU A 37 -24.17 -13.82 42.17
CA GLU A 37 -23.83 -13.84 40.75
C GLU A 37 -23.73 -12.40 40.22
N THR A 38 -22.52 -11.85 40.25
CA THR A 38 -22.13 -10.94 39.19
C THR A 38 -22.15 -11.79 37.93
N LYS A 39 -23.10 -11.53 37.02
CA LYS A 39 -23.08 -12.11 35.67
C LYS A 39 -21.67 -11.95 35.11
N THR A 40 -20.90 -13.02 35.13
CA THR A 40 -19.70 -13.14 34.33
C THR A 40 -20.20 -13.18 32.91
N GLU A 41 -20.11 -12.04 32.22
CA GLU A 41 -20.21 -12.01 30.77
C GLU A 41 -19.24 -13.08 30.25
N GLN A 42 -19.80 -14.11 29.61
CA GLN A 42 -19.03 -14.89 28.65
C GLN A 42 -18.33 -13.89 27.73
N PRO A 43 -17.08 -14.12 27.28
CA PRO A 43 -16.49 -13.25 26.28
C PRO A 43 -17.44 -13.22 25.09
N GLN A 44 -18.18 -12.13 24.94
CA GLN A 44 -18.90 -11.83 23.72
C GLN A 44 -17.81 -11.57 22.69
N ASP A 45 -17.46 -12.60 21.91
CA ASP A 45 -16.61 -12.49 20.73
C ASP A 45 -17.23 -11.58 19.64
N PHE A 46 -18.44 -11.07 19.86
CA PHE A 46 -18.99 -9.96 19.12
C PHE A 46 -18.49 -8.63 19.72
N ILE A 47 -17.21 -8.35 19.51
CA ILE A 47 -16.81 -6.94 19.47
C ILE A 47 -17.53 -6.35 18.26
N PHE A 48 -18.56 -5.53 18.50
CA PHE A 48 -19.18 -4.68 17.49
C PHE A 48 -18.22 -3.53 17.12
N ASP A 49 -16.97 -3.85 16.81
CA ASP A 49 -16.08 -2.90 16.17
C ASP A 49 -16.52 -2.80 14.71
N GLN A 50 -17.13 -1.67 14.37
CA GLN A 50 -17.49 -1.37 12.99
C GLN A 50 -16.23 -1.22 12.11
N ASP A 51 -15.07 -0.94 12.70
CA ASP A 51 -13.79 -0.81 12.01
C ASP A 51 -12.93 -2.08 12.12
N ARG A 52 -13.13 -3.02 11.20
CA ARG A 52 -12.35 -4.28 11.12
C ARG A 52 -10.96 -4.12 10.48
N ARG A 53 -10.40 -2.92 10.43
CA ARG A 53 -9.09 -2.70 9.78
C ARG A 53 -7.95 -3.31 10.59
N ILE A 54 -6.92 -3.77 9.88
CA ILE A 54 -5.68 -4.24 10.51
C ILE A 54 -5.05 -3.05 11.26
N VAL A 55 -4.72 -3.22 12.54
CA VAL A 55 -3.97 -2.22 13.33
C VAL A 55 -2.50 -2.62 13.34
N LEU A 56 -1.59 -1.71 13.00
CA LEU A 56 -0.15 -1.93 13.14
C LEU A 56 0.29 -1.60 14.56
N GLU A 57 1.15 -2.44 15.15
CA GLU A 57 1.70 -2.24 16.49
C GLU A 57 2.76 -1.12 16.54
N ALA A 58 3.52 -0.94 15.45
CA ALA A 58 4.61 0.02 15.38
C ALA A 58 4.81 0.56 13.96
N THR A 59 5.29 1.79 13.87
CA THR A 59 5.74 2.43 12.63
C THR A 59 7.24 2.72 12.67
N PRO A 60 7.92 2.66 11.53
CA PRO A 60 9.34 3.00 11.44
C PRO A 60 9.56 4.49 11.70
N LYS A 61 10.77 4.82 12.15
CA LYS A 61 11.23 6.20 12.35
C LYS A 61 12.46 6.46 11.45
N PRO A 62 12.28 6.49 10.12
CA PRO A 62 13.39 6.73 9.20
C PRO A 62 13.98 8.13 9.44
N ALA A 63 15.26 8.29 9.13
CA ALA A 63 15.93 9.58 9.26
C ALA A 63 15.26 10.65 8.36
N LEU A 64 15.22 11.90 8.82
CA LEU A 64 14.74 13.02 8.01
C LEU A 64 15.60 13.18 6.75
N ALA A 65 14.96 13.52 5.63
CA ALA A 65 15.55 13.65 4.31
C ALA A 65 16.35 12.41 3.85
N SER A 66 16.05 11.22 4.39
CA SER A 66 16.69 9.96 3.98
C SER A 66 16.20 9.50 2.61
N LEU A 67 14.96 9.82 2.25
CA LEU A 67 14.42 9.53 0.93
C LEU A 67 14.71 10.72 0.03
N ARG A 68 15.51 10.51 -1.01
CA ARG A 68 15.82 11.56 -1.99
C ARG A 68 14.77 11.60 -3.08
N TRP A 69 14.37 12.80 -3.50
CA TRP A 69 13.50 13.02 -4.64
C TRP A 69 14.25 12.86 -5.96
N PRO A 70 14.07 11.75 -6.69
CA PRO A 70 14.88 11.57 -7.86
C PRO A 70 14.16 12.22 -9.05
N GLY A 71 14.55 13.46 -9.34
CA GLY A 71 14.35 14.02 -10.67
C GLY A 71 15.08 13.17 -11.71
N ARG A 72 14.59 13.16 -12.95
CA ARG A 72 15.37 12.61 -14.06
C ARG A 72 16.71 13.37 -14.11
N PRO A 73 17.87 12.68 -14.12
CA PRO A 73 19.18 13.33 -14.25
C PRO A 73 19.22 14.23 -15.49
N LYS A 74 19.84 15.40 -15.35
CA LYS A 74 20.10 16.29 -16.50
C LYS A 74 21.40 15.86 -17.17
N LEU A 75 21.27 15.28 -18.36
CA LEU A 75 22.40 14.75 -19.13
C LEU A 75 22.42 15.49 -20.47
N THR A 76 23.35 16.42 -20.64
CA THR A 76 23.44 17.30 -21.82
C THR A 76 23.77 16.53 -23.10
N SER A 77 24.58 15.47 -22.98
CA SER A 77 24.94 14.57 -24.09
C SER A 77 23.93 13.43 -24.31
N GLY A 78 22.82 13.42 -23.58
CA GLY A 78 21.93 12.26 -23.51
C GLY A 78 22.44 11.17 -22.57
N SER A 79 21.74 10.03 -22.54
CA SER A 79 22.06 8.89 -21.67
C SER A 79 22.46 7.67 -22.48
N GLU A 80 23.40 6.88 -21.94
CA GLU A 80 23.65 5.53 -22.43
C GLU A 80 22.50 4.59 -22.06
N GLY A 81 22.29 3.56 -22.88
CA GLY A 81 21.18 2.64 -22.67
C GLY A 81 21.34 1.31 -23.38
N TRP A 82 20.55 0.36 -22.92
CA TRP A 82 20.39 -0.95 -23.52
C TRP A 82 18.96 -1.10 -24.05
N VAL A 83 18.82 -1.83 -25.15
CA VAL A 83 17.54 -2.16 -25.77
C VAL A 83 17.40 -3.67 -25.76
N SER A 84 16.27 -4.18 -25.26
CA SER A 84 15.97 -5.60 -25.33
C SER A 84 15.73 -6.07 -26.76
N GLN A 85 15.80 -7.38 -26.97
CA GLN A 85 15.14 -8.02 -28.10
C GLN A 85 13.64 -7.68 -28.12
N VAL A 86 13.02 -7.78 -29.28
CA VAL A 86 11.57 -7.59 -29.42
C VAL A 86 10.86 -8.74 -28.71
N VAL A 87 10.09 -8.40 -27.68
CA VAL A 87 9.19 -9.31 -27.00
C VAL A 87 7.90 -9.38 -27.80
N LYS A 88 7.62 -10.55 -28.37
CA LYS A 88 6.39 -10.81 -29.13
C LYS A 88 5.37 -11.51 -28.25
N HIS A 89 4.17 -10.98 -28.20
CA HIS A 89 3.05 -11.57 -27.48
C HIS A 89 1.74 -11.38 -28.28
N PRO A 90 0.76 -12.31 -28.19
CA PRO A 90 -0.52 -12.15 -28.87
C PRO A 90 -1.28 -10.85 -28.54
N LEU A 91 -1.09 -10.30 -27.33
CA LEU A 91 -1.68 -9.02 -26.91
C LEU A 91 -0.90 -7.78 -27.36
N GLY A 92 0.23 -7.95 -28.06
CA GLY A 92 1.06 -6.84 -28.48
C GLY A 92 2.56 -7.11 -28.37
N SER A 93 3.35 -6.41 -29.16
CA SER A 93 4.82 -6.52 -29.13
C SER A 93 5.45 -5.29 -28.52
N PHE A 94 6.56 -5.48 -27.79
CA PHE A 94 7.29 -4.37 -27.19
C PHE A 94 8.79 -4.62 -27.10
N VAL A 95 9.54 -3.55 -26.89
CA VAL A 95 10.96 -3.54 -26.50
C VAL A 95 11.11 -2.75 -25.21
N ALA A 96 12.04 -3.19 -24.35
CA ALA A 96 12.41 -2.48 -23.14
C ALA A 96 13.71 -1.70 -23.36
N PHE A 97 13.71 -0.41 -23.04
CA PHE A 97 14.92 0.42 -22.99
C PHE A 97 15.30 0.64 -21.55
N VAL A 98 16.55 0.41 -21.18
CA VAL A 98 17.08 0.71 -19.83
C VAL A 98 18.23 1.69 -19.96
N SER A 99 18.02 2.91 -19.47
CA SER A 99 19.02 3.97 -19.45
C SER A 99 19.75 4.03 -18.12
N HIS A 100 21.04 4.33 -18.18
CA HIS A 100 21.90 4.44 -17.01
C HIS A 100 22.82 5.65 -17.11
N THR A 101 23.29 6.11 -15.95
CA THR A 101 24.39 7.08 -15.85
C THR A 101 25.67 6.34 -15.56
N THR A 102 26.76 6.79 -16.16
CA THR A 102 28.11 6.28 -15.90
C THR A 102 28.86 7.31 -15.07
N SER A 103 29.27 6.93 -13.87
CA SER A 103 30.13 7.73 -13.00
C SER A 103 31.49 7.04 -12.88
N SER A 104 32.57 7.79 -13.03
CA SER A 104 33.92 7.29 -12.79
C SER A 104 34.44 7.89 -11.49
N GLU A 105 34.47 7.09 -10.43
CA GLU A 105 35.15 7.43 -9.17
C GLU A 105 36.26 6.41 -8.93
N ASN A 106 37.46 6.87 -8.57
CA ASN A 106 38.62 6.02 -8.23
C ASN A 106 38.98 4.96 -9.30
N ASN A 107 38.96 5.32 -10.59
CA ASN A 107 39.19 4.40 -11.73
C ASN A 107 38.23 3.21 -11.83
N ASN A 108 37.11 3.22 -11.10
CA ASN A 108 36.06 2.23 -11.26
C ASN A 108 34.82 2.88 -11.87
N ALA A 109 34.35 2.35 -13.00
CA ALA A 109 33.13 2.83 -13.64
C ALA A 109 31.92 2.22 -12.91
N SER A 110 31.11 3.08 -12.28
CA SER A 110 29.83 2.70 -11.69
C SER A 110 28.70 3.09 -12.63
N HIS A 111 27.86 2.12 -12.96
CA HIS A 111 26.69 2.33 -13.81
C HIS A 111 25.42 2.29 -12.97
N HIS A 112 24.66 3.38 -12.98
CA HIS A 112 23.43 3.48 -12.22
C HIS A 112 22.21 3.60 -13.16
N PRO A 113 21.31 2.60 -13.20
CA PRO A 113 20.08 2.69 -13.98
C PRO A 113 19.16 3.72 -13.34
N PHE A 114 18.53 4.55 -14.17
CA PHE A 114 17.69 5.64 -13.69
C PHE A 114 16.37 5.74 -14.45
N GLU A 115 16.19 5.00 -15.54
CA GLU A 115 15.01 5.11 -16.38
C GLU A 115 14.82 3.85 -17.21
N VAL A 116 13.57 3.45 -17.33
CA VAL A 116 13.13 2.37 -18.20
C VAL A 116 11.94 2.84 -19.02
N TRP A 117 11.96 2.52 -20.31
CA TRP A 117 10.84 2.73 -21.22
C TRP A 117 10.41 1.41 -21.83
N VAL A 118 9.14 1.35 -22.14
CA VAL A 118 8.55 0.33 -23.00
C VAL A 118 8.15 1.05 -24.27
N ASN A 119 8.48 0.47 -25.41
CA ASN A 119 8.12 1.03 -26.70
C ASN A 119 7.65 -0.07 -27.64
N GLY A 120 6.77 0.28 -28.57
CA GLY A 120 6.20 -0.62 -29.56
C GLY A 120 4.91 0.00 -30.10
N SER A 121 4.67 -0.12 -31.40
CA SER A 121 3.43 0.36 -32.04
C SER A 121 2.19 -0.29 -31.45
N GLU A 122 2.32 -1.54 -31.00
CA GLU A 122 1.27 -2.34 -30.37
C GLU A 122 1.67 -2.71 -28.94
N GLN A 123 2.34 -1.81 -28.21
CA GLN A 123 2.76 -2.12 -26.85
C GLN A 123 1.53 -2.45 -25.96
N PRO A 124 1.58 -3.52 -25.14
CA PRO A 124 0.50 -3.83 -24.23
C PRO A 124 0.20 -2.67 -23.27
N ARG A 125 -1.08 -2.29 -23.18
CA ARG A 125 -1.56 -1.23 -22.28
C ARG A 125 -1.20 -1.54 -20.83
N GLY A 126 -0.88 -0.52 -20.05
CA GLY A 126 -0.44 -0.60 -18.66
C GLY A 126 1.07 -0.81 -18.49
N LEU A 127 1.76 -1.44 -19.44
CA LEU A 127 3.19 -1.77 -19.30
C LEU A 127 4.07 -0.51 -19.26
N GLY A 128 3.71 0.52 -20.05
CA GLY A 128 4.37 1.83 -20.00
C GLY A 128 4.18 2.56 -18.66
N ALA A 129 3.02 2.42 -18.01
CA ALA A 129 2.77 3.00 -16.69
C ALA A 129 3.61 2.30 -15.62
N LEU A 130 3.73 0.97 -15.69
CA LEU A 130 4.61 0.19 -14.84
C LEU A 130 6.08 0.62 -15.03
N ALA A 131 6.55 0.76 -16.28
CA ALA A 131 7.89 1.24 -16.59
C ALA A 131 8.14 2.65 -16.03
N LYS A 132 7.17 3.56 -16.16
CA LYS A 132 7.25 4.91 -15.59
C LYS A 132 7.36 4.89 -14.06
N SER A 133 6.62 4.00 -13.39
CA SER A 133 6.71 3.82 -11.94
C SER A 133 8.09 3.27 -11.54
N LEU A 134 8.57 2.20 -12.19
CA LEU A 134 9.87 1.59 -11.91
C LEU A 134 11.05 2.54 -12.19
N SER A 135 10.93 3.41 -13.20
CA SER A 135 11.93 4.46 -13.46
C SER A 135 12.11 5.38 -12.25
N MET A 136 11.07 5.61 -11.47
CA MET A 136 11.21 6.39 -10.23
C MET A 136 11.89 5.60 -9.13
N ASP A 137 11.67 4.29 -9.07
CA ASP A 137 12.32 3.40 -8.12
C ASP A 137 13.80 3.25 -8.40
N MET A 138 14.20 3.12 -9.67
CA MET A 138 15.61 3.00 -10.05
C MET A 138 16.43 4.19 -9.56
N ARG A 139 15.85 5.39 -9.62
CA ARG A 139 16.54 6.62 -9.22
C ARG A 139 16.69 6.80 -7.70
N THR A 140 16.08 5.96 -6.86
CA THR A 140 16.28 6.05 -5.40
C THR A 140 17.68 5.64 -4.98
N ARG A 141 18.43 4.96 -5.86
CA ARG A 141 19.74 4.34 -5.56
C ARG A 141 19.68 3.31 -4.43
N ASP A 142 18.50 2.71 -4.21
CA ASP A 142 18.31 1.63 -3.24
C ASP A 142 18.24 0.28 -3.99
N PRO A 143 19.35 -0.49 -4.03
CA PRO A 143 19.40 -1.73 -4.80
C PRO A 143 18.46 -2.80 -4.23
N VAL A 144 18.24 -2.81 -2.91
CA VAL A 144 17.35 -3.77 -2.26
C VAL A 144 15.90 -3.47 -2.61
N TRP A 145 15.51 -2.20 -2.63
CA TRP A 145 14.19 -1.75 -3.06
C TRP A 145 13.86 -2.15 -4.50
N VAL A 146 14.78 -1.86 -5.42
CA VAL A 146 14.61 -2.19 -6.85
C VAL A 146 14.58 -3.70 -7.04
N ARG A 147 15.51 -4.44 -6.42
CA ARG A 147 15.55 -5.90 -6.50
C ARG A 147 14.24 -6.52 -5.99
N MET A 148 13.77 -6.11 -4.82
CA MET A 148 12.53 -6.61 -4.22
C MET A 148 11.32 -6.37 -5.14
N LYS A 149 11.23 -5.20 -5.77
CA LYS A 149 10.16 -4.90 -6.73
C LYS A 149 10.23 -5.77 -7.97
N LEU A 150 11.41 -5.96 -8.55
CA LEU A 150 11.59 -6.80 -9.73
C LEU A 150 11.26 -8.27 -9.43
N GLU A 151 11.74 -8.80 -8.31
CA GLU A 151 11.47 -10.19 -7.89
C GLU A 151 9.98 -10.44 -7.60
N MET A 152 9.28 -9.44 -7.05
CA MET A 152 7.82 -9.49 -6.89
C MET A 152 7.10 -9.52 -8.24
N LEU A 153 7.57 -8.73 -9.21
CA LEU A 153 6.97 -8.64 -10.54
C LEU A 153 7.23 -9.90 -11.38
N MET A 154 8.42 -10.50 -11.28
CA MET A 154 8.76 -11.79 -11.93
C MET A 154 7.82 -12.93 -11.52
N LYS A 155 7.22 -12.84 -10.32
CA LYS A 155 6.24 -13.81 -9.80
C LYS A 155 4.79 -13.46 -10.15
N THR A 156 4.56 -12.44 -10.97
CA THR A 156 3.21 -12.07 -11.41
C THR A 156 2.76 -13.06 -12.47
N ALA A 157 1.77 -13.88 -12.15
CA ALA A 157 1.13 -14.78 -13.09
C ALA A 157 -0.20 -14.19 -13.55
N GLY A 158 -0.53 -14.41 -14.83
CA GLY A 158 -1.78 -14.02 -15.45
C GLY A 158 -2.23 -15.05 -16.48
N ASP A 159 -3.35 -14.76 -17.15
CA ASP A 159 -3.84 -15.50 -18.33
C ASP A 159 -3.07 -15.15 -19.62
N ASP A 160 -2.01 -14.35 -19.52
CA ASP A 160 -1.12 -13.86 -20.57
C ASP A 160 0.28 -14.51 -20.51
N ALA A 161 0.36 -15.76 -20.04
CA ALA A 161 1.62 -16.51 -20.00
C ALA A 161 2.08 -16.91 -21.42
N PHE A 162 3.38 -16.79 -21.69
CA PHE A 162 3.95 -17.04 -23.01
C PHE A 162 5.42 -17.47 -22.94
N ASP A 163 5.94 -17.98 -24.05
CA ASP A 163 7.34 -18.36 -24.17
C ASP A 163 8.13 -17.26 -24.89
N MET A 164 9.31 -16.95 -24.39
CA MET A 164 10.20 -15.98 -25.04
C MET A 164 11.67 -16.36 -24.91
N PRO A 165 12.52 -16.00 -25.89
CA PRO A 165 13.96 -16.14 -25.76
C PRO A 165 14.47 -15.16 -24.71
N MET A 166 15.21 -15.67 -23.72
CA MET A 166 15.85 -14.85 -22.69
C MET A 166 17.30 -14.54 -23.06
N PRO A 167 17.76 -13.29 -22.89
CA PRO A 167 19.18 -12.98 -23.01
C PRO A 167 19.99 -13.65 -21.87
N PRO A 168 21.31 -13.89 -22.07
CA PRO A 168 22.08 -13.53 -23.26
C PRO A 168 22.00 -14.56 -24.40
N ASP A 169 21.72 -15.83 -24.08
CA ASP A 169 21.91 -16.95 -25.01
C ASP A 169 20.70 -17.20 -25.93
N GLY A 170 19.57 -16.55 -25.65
CA GLY A 170 18.33 -16.72 -26.40
C GLY A 170 17.54 -17.98 -26.02
N GLU A 171 17.90 -18.65 -24.92
CA GLU A 171 17.16 -19.82 -24.43
C GLU A 171 15.70 -19.48 -24.19
N VAL A 172 14.81 -20.29 -24.76
CA VAL A 172 13.37 -20.08 -24.64
C VAL A 172 12.93 -20.46 -23.23
N LYS A 173 12.30 -19.52 -22.54
CA LYS A 173 11.77 -19.70 -21.20
C LYS A 173 10.30 -19.30 -21.13
N ARG A 174 9.52 -20.12 -20.42
CA ARG A 174 8.13 -19.82 -20.09
C ARG A 174 8.03 -18.68 -19.09
N MET A 175 7.35 -17.61 -19.48
CA MET A 175 7.05 -16.46 -18.63
C MET A 175 5.62 -16.56 -18.09
N PRO A 176 5.41 -16.34 -16.78
CA PRO A 176 4.08 -16.37 -16.19
C PRO A 176 3.11 -15.27 -16.65
N SER A 177 3.63 -14.17 -17.21
CA SER A 177 2.85 -13.02 -17.74
C SER A 177 3.77 -12.06 -18.51
N LEU A 178 3.19 -11.07 -19.19
CA LEU A 178 3.90 -9.92 -19.76
C LEU A 178 4.67 -9.12 -18.71
N VAL A 179 4.09 -8.97 -17.52
CA VAL A 179 4.72 -8.28 -16.38
C VAL A 179 5.97 -9.01 -15.94
N ALA A 180 5.88 -10.34 -15.81
CA ALA A 180 7.00 -11.17 -15.42
C ALA A 180 8.12 -11.13 -16.46
N ALA A 181 7.78 -11.26 -17.75
CA ALA A 181 8.71 -11.12 -18.85
C ALA A 181 9.47 -9.80 -18.81
N PHE A 182 8.75 -8.68 -18.68
CA PHE A 182 9.34 -7.35 -18.55
C PHE A 182 10.28 -7.27 -17.34
N ALA A 183 9.87 -7.74 -16.17
CA ALA A 183 10.69 -7.73 -14.96
C ALA A 183 11.95 -8.60 -15.08
N HIS A 184 11.87 -9.75 -15.75
CA HIS A 184 13.01 -10.61 -16.04
C HIS A 184 14.06 -9.90 -16.90
N LEU A 185 13.64 -9.17 -17.94
CA LEU A 185 14.54 -8.38 -18.79
C LEU A 185 15.20 -7.23 -18.02
N LEU A 186 14.43 -6.51 -17.20
CA LEU A 186 14.98 -5.44 -16.38
C LEU A 186 15.98 -5.97 -15.36
N LYS A 187 15.64 -7.05 -14.65
CA LYS A 187 16.54 -7.66 -13.68
C LYS A 187 17.85 -8.08 -14.36
N PHE A 188 17.77 -8.79 -15.49
CA PHE A 188 18.94 -9.16 -16.28
C PHE A 188 19.82 -7.95 -16.59
N ARG A 189 19.25 -6.88 -17.14
CA ARG A 189 20.03 -5.71 -17.52
C ARG A 189 20.62 -4.97 -16.30
N ILE A 190 19.87 -4.84 -15.21
CA ILE A 190 20.33 -4.12 -14.01
C ILE A 190 21.41 -4.93 -13.27
N GLU A 191 21.34 -6.26 -13.32
CA GLU A 191 22.42 -7.14 -12.84
C GLU A 191 23.69 -6.97 -13.67
N GLN A 192 23.60 -6.87 -14.99
CA GLN A 192 24.77 -6.56 -15.84
C GLN A 192 25.43 -5.21 -15.51
N LEU A 193 24.67 -4.26 -14.95
CA LEU A 193 25.20 -2.97 -14.52
C LEU A 193 25.86 -3.03 -13.12
N GLY A 194 25.79 -4.16 -12.41
CA GLY A 194 26.20 -4.27 -11.01
C GLY A 194 25.30 -3.49 -10.04
N ALA A 195 24.14 -3.01 -10.50
CA ALA A 195 23.31 -2.06 -9.75
C ALA A 195 22.27 -2.72 -8.82
N LEU A 196 22.23 -4.06 -8.78
CA LEU A 196 21.41 -4.81 -7.83
C LEU A 196 22.23 -5.40 -6.68
N GLU A 197 23.52 -5.15 -6.52
CA GLU A 197 24.30 -5.75 -5.43
C GLU A 197 24.10 -5.00 -4.10
N ALA A 198 24.06 -5.73 -2.98
CA ALA A 198 24.02 -5.16 -1.63
C ALA A 198 25.36 -5.51 -0.95
N GLY A 199 26.30 -4.57 -0.95
CA GLY A 199 27.61 -4.69 -0.31
C GLY A 199 27.69 -3.96 1.03
N GLU A 200 28.84 -4.08 1.70
CA GLU A 200 29.13 -3.33 2.92
C GLU A 200 29.07 -1.81 2.65
N GLY A 201 28.34 -1.08 3.50
CA GLY A 201 28.19 0.37 3.40
C GLY A 201 27.05 0.88 2.50
N ILE A 202 26.29 -0.01 1.84
CA ILE A 202 25.10 0.39 1.07
C ILE A 202 23.92 0.67 2.01
N THR A 203 23.33 1.85 1.90
CA THR A 203 22.13 2.25 2.64
C THR A 203 20.86 1.87 1.89
N THR A 204 19.80 1.53 2.62
CA THR A 204 18.50 1.14 2.05
C THR A 204 17.36 1.98 2.62
N PRO A 205 17.35 3.31 2.40
CA PRO A 205 16.39 4.20 3.05
C PRO A 205 14.94 3.89 2.66
N MET A 206 14.69 3.38 1.45
CA MET A 206 13.34 2.99 1.06
C MET A 206 12.86 1.80 1.90
N MET A 207 13.76 0.86 2.18
CA MET A 207 13.46 -0.32 2.99
C MET A 207 13.22 0.04 4.46
N ASP A 208 13.96 1.02 4.98
CA ASP A 208 13.84 1.51 6.35
C ASP A 208 12.56 2.34 6.56
N ALA A 209 12.06 2.96 5.49
CA ALA A 209 10.83 3.75 5.52
C ALA A 209 9.54 2.91 5.34
N LEU A 210 9.64 1.60 5.11
CA LEU A 210 8.47 0.73 5.01
C LEU A 210 7.88 0.43 6.38
N PHE A 211 6.60 0.76 6.59
CA PHE A 211 5.89 0.29 7.78
C PHE A 211 5.52 -1.20 7.70
N ALA A 212 5.52 -1.78 6.50
CA ALA A 212 5.32 -3.22 6.32
C ALA A 212 6.05 -3.73 5.06
N LYS A 213 7.09 -4.56 5.26
CA LYS A 213 7.87 -5.16 4.16
C LYS A 213 7.04 -6.16 3.34
N LYS A 214 6.27 -7.01 4.01
CA LYS A 214 5.27 -7.89 3.39
C LYS A 214 3.88 -7.26 3.54
N GLU A 215 2.99 -7.52 2.59
CA GLU A 215 1.60 -7.04 2.69
C GLU A 215 0.94 -7.67 3.93
N PRO A 216 0.44 -6.85 4.89
CA PRO A 216 -0.37 -7.33 6.00
C PRO A 216 -1.56 -8.15 5.49
N LYS A 217 -1.73 -9.36 6.04
CA LYS A 217 -2.80 -10.30 5.66
C LYS A 217 -3.93 -10.22 6.66
N THR A 218 -5.16 -10.30 6.15
CA THR A 218 -6.39 -10.29 6.94
C THR A 218 -6.62 -11.67 7.54
N GLY A 219 -7.22 -11.71 8.73
CA GLY A 219 -7.80 -12.93 9.30
C GLY A 219 -9.10 -13.32 8.58
N THR A 220 -9.82 -14.28 9.16
CA THR A 220 -11.12 -14.76 8.64
C THR A 220 -12.19 -13.68 8.59
N ASP A 221 -12.08 -12.65 9.43
CA ASP A 221 -13.05 -11.55 9.51
C ASP A 221 -12.85 -10.45 8.46
N GLY A 222 -11.77 -10.55 7.67
CA GLY A 222 -11.45 -9.62 6.59
C GLY A 222 -10.81 -8.30 7.05
N THR A 223 -10.95 -7.27 6.22
CA THR A 223 -10.62 -5.86 6.53
C THR A 223 -11.53 -4.95 5.72
N MET A 224 -11.72 -3.71 6.17
CA MET A 224 -12.42 -2.72 5.37
C MET A 224 -11.58 -2.29 4.15
N SER A 225 -12.27 -2.09 3.03
CA SER A 225 -11.69 -1.56 1.82
C SER A 225 -12.58 -0.50 1.19
N TRP A 226 -11.96 0.52 0.63
CA TRP A 226 -12.65 1.46 -0.24
C TRP A 226 -12.65 0.90 -1.66
N THR A 227 -13.81 0.92 -2.32
CA THR A 227 -13.97 0.40 -3.68
C THR A 227 -14.68 1.42 -4.57
N VAL A 228 -14.36 1.41 -5.87
CA VAL A 228 -14.99 2.26 -6.87
C VAL A 228 -15.01 1.58 -8.23
N ASP A 229 -16.10 1.72 -8.97
CA ASP A 229 -16.26 1.20 -10.33
C ASP A 229 -15.63 2.14 -11.36
N ILE A 230 -14.99 1.56 -12.38
CA ILE A 230 -14.36 2.28 -13.49
C ILE A 230 -14.77 1.61 -14.79
N ALA A 231 -15.37 2.41 -15.68
CA ALA A 231 -15.72 1.99 -17.03
C ALA A 231 -15.11 2.95 -18.05
N ASN A 232 -14.30 2.41 -18.96
CA ASN A 232 -13.78 3.10 -20.14
C ASN A 232 -14.21 2.32 -21.39
N VAL A 233 -15.30 2.79 -22.02
CA VAL A 233 -15.90 2.14 -23.20
C VAL A 233 -14.94 2.12 -24.39
N GLY A 234 -14.13 3.17 -24.57
CA GLY A 234 -13.22 3.27 -25.72
C GLY A 234 -12.14 2.19 -25.71
N SER A 235 -11.69 1.83 -24.52
CA SER A 235 -10.63 0.85 -24.32
C SER A 235 -11.13 -0.53 -23.88
N GLY A 236 -12.44 -0.65 -23.63
CA GLY A 236 -13.10 -1.88 -23.15
C GLY A 236 -12.84 -2.20 -21.68
N ASP A 237 -12.33 -1.25 -20.89
CA ASP A 237 -12.07 -1.51 -19.48
C ASP A 237 -13.37 -1.38 -18.66
N ASP A 238 -13.65 -2.36 -17.82
CA ASP A 238 -14.80 -2.40 -16.91
C ASP A 238 -14.43 -3.19 -15.66
N PHE A 239 -14.05 -2.49 -14.60
CA PHE A 239 -13.49 -3.11 -13.40
C PHE A 239 -13.69 -2.26 -12.14
N VAL A 240 -13.56 -2.94 -11.00
CA VAL A 240 -13.57 -2.34 -9.66
C VAL A 240 -12.13 -2.11 -9.22
N LEU A 241 -11.82 -0.89 -8.78
CA LEU A 241 -10.61 -0.57 -8.03
C LEU A 241 -10.87 -0.74 -6.54
N GLY A 242 -10.08 -1.57 -5.85
CA GLY A 242 -10.12 -1.73 -4.40
C GLY A 242 -8.87 -1.22 -3.70
N LEU A 243 -9.04 -0.53 -2.58
CA LEU A 243 -7.98 -0.05 -1.67
C LEU A 243 -8.21 -0.61 -0.27
N LYS A 244 -7.29 -1.47 0.17
CA LYS A 244 -7.25 -2.00 1.54
C LYS A 244 -6.67 -0.94 2.45
N GLU A 245 -7.31 -0.77 3.59
CA GLU A 245 -6.91 0.20 4.60
C GLU A 245 -6.52 -0.51 5.89
N LEU A 246 -5.56 0.09 6.58
CA LEU A 246 -5.13 -0.28 7.92
C LEU A 246 -5.14 0.94 8.82
N VAL A 247 -4.97 0.74 10.12
CA VAL A 247 -4.84 1.78 11.12
C VAL A 247 -3.40 1.80 11.63
N LEU A 248 -2.77 2.96 11.59
CA LEU A 248 -1.45 3.19 12.17
C LEU A 248 -1.57 3.39 13.70
N PRO A 249 -0.47 3.27 14.48
CA PRO A 249 -0.50 3.44 15.94
C PRO A 249 -1.01 4.81 16.42
N ASP A 250 -0.95 5.84 15.56
CA ASP A 250 -1.48 7.17 15.82
C ASP A 250 -2.99 7.30 15.54
N GLY A 251 -3.66 6.22 15.16
CA GLY A 251 -5.07 6.18 14.77
C GLY A 251 -5.33 6.56 13.31
N GLN A 252 -4.32 6.96 12.54
CA GLN A 252 -4.51 7.35 11.15
C GLN A 252 -4.86 6.12 10.29
N ARG A 253 -5.96 6.23 9.53
CA ARG A 253 -6.30 5.24 8.50
C ARG A 253 -5.43 5.43 7.25
N ARG A 254 -4.85 4.34 6.76
CA ARG A 254 -3.88 4.37 5.66
C ARG A 254 -4.18 3.31 4.60
N PRO A 255 -4.33 3.69 3.32
CA PRO A 255 -4.30 2.72 2.23
C PRO A 255 -2.91 2.07 2.16
N TYR A 256 -2.87 0.74 2.07
CA TYR A 256 -1.61 -0.02 2.09
C TYR A 256 -1.49 -1.05 0.97
N SER A 257 -2.58 -1.33 0.25
CA SER A 257 -2.62 -2.30 -0.84
C SER A 257 -3.78 -1.99 -1.77
N MET A 258 -3.59 -2.26 -3.06
CA MET A 258 -4.58 -2.06 -4.11
C MET A 258 -4.68 -3.26 -5.05
N TRP A 259 -5.88 -3.49 -5.57
CA TRP A 259 -6.15 -4.52 -6.58
C TRP A 259 -7.26 -4.04 -7.52
N LEU A 260 -7.37 -4.73 -8.65
CA LEU A 260 -8.44 -4.55 -9.62
C LEU A 260 -9.23 -5.86 -9.73
N ALA A 261 -10.51 -5.76 -10.06
CA ALA A 261 -11.35 -6.91 -10.33
C ALA A 261 -12.30 -6.61 -11.49
N GLY A 262 -12.28 -7.41 -12.55
CA GLY A 262 -13.07 -7.19 -13.77
C GLY A 262 -12.25 -7.33 -15.05
N VAL A 263 -12.65 -6.59 -16.08
CA VAL A 263 -12.04 -6.52 -17.41
C VAL A 263 -11.08 -5.34 -17.46
N TYR A 264 -9.78 -5.64 -17.55
CA TYR A 264 -8.72 -4.63 -17.63
C TYR A 264 -7.43 -5.26 -18.19
N PRO A 265 -6.45 -4.47 -18.68
CA PRO A 265 -5.18 -5.00 -19.16
C PRO A 265 -4.38 -5.64 -18.02
N ARG A 266 -4.01 -6.92 -18.15
CA ARG A 266 -3.29 -7.69 -17.11
C ARG A 266 -1.94 -7.11 -16.71
N ALA A 267 -1.32 -6.30 -17.58
CA ALA A 267 -0.11 -5.55 -17.23
C ALA A 267 -0.32 -4.58 -16.04
N LEU A 268 -1.57 -4.14 -15.78
CA LEU A 268 -1.90 -3.33 -14.61
C LEU A 268 -1.74 -4.08 -13.29
N ASP A 269 -1.76 -5.41 -13.27
CA ASP A 269 -1.49 -6.18 -12.04
C ASP A 269 -0.06 -5.90 -11.52
N GLY A 270 0.90 -5.68 -12.42
CA GLY A 270 2.24 -5.24 -12.08
C GLY A 270 2.25 -3.83 -11.46
N LEU A 271 1.47 -2.91 -12.03
CA LEU A 271 1.33 -1.55 -11.49
C LEU A 271 0.70 -1.58 -10.09
N CYS A 272 -0.38 -2.36 -9.89
CA CYS A 272 -1.02 -2.56 -8.59
C CYS A 272 -0.03 -3.06 -7.54
N LYS A 273 0.80 -4.05 -7.88
CA LYS A 273 1.83 -4.59 -6.97
C LYS A 273 2.86 -3.53 -6.57
N VAL A 274 3.38 -2.77 -7.53
CA VAL A 274 4.37 -1.71 -7.26
C VAL A 274 3.77 -0.58 -6.43
N LEU A 275 2.58 -0.10 -6.81
CA LEU A 275 1.89 0.95 -6.07
C LEU A 275 1.49 0.50 -4.65
N SER A 276 1.05 -0.75 -4.47
CA SER A 276 0.75 -1.31 -3.14
C SER A 276 1.99 -1.33 -2.24
N LEU A 277 3.18 -1.53 -2.79
CA LEU A 277 4.42 -1.40 -2.03
C LEU A 277 4.77 0.07 -1.75
N ASP A 278 4.53 0.97 -2.72
CA ASP A 278 4.70 2.42 -2.54
C ASP A 278 3.77 3.00 -1.46
N MET A 279 2.54 2.49 -1.34
CA MET A 279 1.57 2.85 -0.30
C MET A 279 2.07 2.50 1.12
N ARG A 280 3.01 1.54 1.22
CA ARG A 280 3.60 1.08 2.48
C ARG A 280 4.81 1.87 2.95
N VAL A 281 5.23 2.86 2.17
CA VAL A 281 6.21 3.85 2.60
C VAL A 281 5.53 4.81 3.58
N ILE A 282 6.13 5.02 4.75
CA ILE A 282 5.53 5.79 5.83
C ILE A 282 5.23 7.22 5.39
N ASP A 283 6.10 7.85 4.61
CA ASP A 283 5.90 9.21 4.08
C ASP A 283 4.91 9.25 2.89
N PRO A 284 3.72 9.87 3.03
CA PRO A 284 2.72 9.93 1.96
C PRO A 284 3.20 10.75 0.77
N ALA A 285 4.22 11.60 0.94
CA ALA A 285 4.80 12.36 -0.17
C ALA A 285 5.34 11.41 -1.26
N TRP A 286 5.79 10.20 -0.89
CA TRP A 286 6.28 9.19 -1.83
C TRP A 286 5.18 8.68 -2.77
N ILE A 287 4.09 8.15 -2.22
CA ILE A 287 2.96 7.67 -3.03
C ILE A 287 2.27 8.82 -3.76
N GLY A 288 2.13 9.99 -3.13
CA GLY A 288 1.59 11.19 -3.76
C GLY A 288 2.39 11.58 -5.00
N MET A 289 3.72 11.59 -4.92
CA MET A 289 4.59 11.83 -6.08
C MET A 289 4.34 10.83 -7.22
N LYS A 290 4.29 9.54 -6.90
CA LYS A 290 4.08 8.46 -7.88
C LYS A 290 2.77 8.67 -8.62
N LEU A 291 1.68 8.89 -7.89
CA LEU A 291 0.36 9.13 -8.45
C LEU A 291 0.32 10.40 -9.32
N ARG A 292 0.94 11.49 -8.87
CA ARG A 292 1.01 12.73 -9.67
C ARG A 292 1.70 12.54 -11.01
N LYS A 293 2.71 11.66 -11.11
CA LYS A 293 3.34 11.34 -12.42
C LYS A 293 2.47 10.48 -13.33
N LEU A 294 1.45 9.81 -12.80
CA LEU A 294 0.48 9.01 -13.57
C LEU A 294 -0.74 9.82 -14.02
N LEU A 295 -1.04 10.97 -13.40
CA LEU A 295 -2.19 11.83 -13.76
C LEU A 295 -2.23 12.28 -15.22
N ASN A 296 -1.08 12.41 -15.88
CA ASN A 296 -0.97 12.80 -17.28
C ASN A 296 -0.40 11.67 -18.15
N PHE A 297 -0.50 10.42 -17.69
CA PHE A 297 -0.08 9.27 -18.48
C PHE A 297 -1.13 9.00 -19.55
N GLY A 298 -0.77 9.17 -20.82
CA GLY A 298 -1.65 8.86 -21.96
C GLY A 298 -1.36 7.47 -22.50
N GLU A 299 -2.40 6.83 -23.02
CA GLU A 299 -2.30 5.58 -23.77
C GLU A 299 -3.00 5.74 -25.14
N PRO A 300 -2.54 5.06 -26.20
CA PRO A 300 -3.26 5.06 -27.47
C PRO A 300 -4.72 4.61 -27.28
N LEU A 301 -5.66 5.45 -27.70
CA LEU A 301 -7.12 5.24 -27.56
C LEU A 301 -7.56 5.00 -26.10
N GLY A 302 -6.77 5.45 -25.13
CA GLY A 302 -7.07 5.29 -23.71
C GLY A 302 -7.85 6.45 -23.12
N ASP A 303 -7.92 7.59 -23.81
CA ASP A 303 -8.57 8.78 -23.28
C ASP A 303 -10.09 8.64 -23.21
N PHE A 304 -10.69 9.17 -22.16
CA PHE A 304 -12.13 9.07 -21.93
C PHE A 304 -12.64 10.14 -20.96
N MET A 305 -13.93 10.45 -21.06
CA MET A 305 -14.60 11.34 -20.11
C MET A 305 -15.04 10.57 -18.87
N ALA A 306 -14.72 11.10 -17.69
CA ALA A 306 -15.19 10.55 -16.41
C ALA A 306 -15.53 11.66 -15.42
N ARG A 307 -16.27 11.33 -14.36
CA ARG A 307 -16.60 12.30 -13.31
C ARG A 307 -15.36 12.69 -12.53
N VAL A 308 -15.24 13.98 -12.24
CA VAL A 308 -14.22 14.48 -11.32
C VAL A 308 -14.59 14.05 -9.91
N PRO A 309 -13.73 13.29 -9.19
CA PRO A 309 -14.10 12.78 -7.88
C PRO A 309 -14.44 13.90 -6.89
N GLY A 310 -15.60 13.79 -6.24
CA GLY A 310 -16.14 14.81 -5.33
C GLY A 310 -16.93 15.94 -6.01
N GLU A 311 -17.05 15.94 -7.35
CA GLU A 311 -17.78 16.95 -8.09
C GLU A 311 -18.83 16.33 -9.03
N ALA A 312 -19.84 17.12 -9.43
CA ALA A 312 -20.83 16.69 -10.41
C ALA A 312 -20.33 16.81 -11.86
N LYS A 313 -19.21 17.50 -12.09
CA LYS A 313 -18.65 17.74 -13.43
C LYS A 313 -17.93 16.50 -13.97
N MET A 314 -17.84 16.44 -15.30
CA MET A 314 -17.02 15.47 -16.02
C MET A 314 -15.83 16.17 -16.68
N GLU A 315 -14.70 15.49 -16.76
CA GLU A 315 -13.52 15.95 -17.51
C GLU A 315 -12.91 14.79 -18.32
N SER A 316 -12.07 15.13 -19.31
CA SER A 316 -11.35 14.14 -20.09
C SER A 316 -10.06 13.74 -19.37
N TYR A 317 -9.84 12.44 -19.25
CA TYR A 317 -8.66 11.83 -18.67
C TYR A 317 -7.82 11.16 -19.78
N PRO A 318 -6.48 11.34 -19.80
CA PRO A 318 -5.63 10.79 -20.87
C PRO A 318 -5.58 9.25 -20.98
N SER A 319 -5.92 8.54 -19.92
CA SER A 319 -5.98 7.08 -19.88
C SER A 319 -6.76 6.57 -18.68
N THR A 320 -7.17 5.30 -18.72
CA THR A 320 -7.67 4.57 -17.54
C THR A 320 -6.70 4.63 -16.36
N VAL A 321 -5.39 4.51 -16.60
CA VAL A 321 -4.35 4.64 -15.55
C VAL A 321 -4.37 6.03 -14.90
N SER A 322 -4.54 7.08 -15.70
CA SER A 322 -4.60 8.45 -15.18
C SER A 322 -5.82 8.67 -14.29
N TYR A 323 -6.96 8.07 -14.65
CA TYR A 323 -8.17 8.14 -13.84
C TYR A 323 -8.06 7.32 -12.55
N VAL A 324 -7.48 6.11 -12.61
CA VAL A 324 -7.12 5.32 -11.42
C VAL A 324 -6.25 6.13 -10.47
N ALA A 325 -5.22 6.82 -10.98
CA ALA A 325 -4.36 7.67 -10.16
C ALA A 325 -5.14 8.83 -9.51
N ARG A 326 -6.07 9.45 -10.24
CA ARG A 326 -6.95 10.50 -9.72
C ARG A 326 -7.86 9.99 -8.60
N LEU A 327 -8.46 8.80 -8.77
CA LEU A 327 -9.32 8.16 -7.77
C LEU A 327 -8.55 7.79 -6.50
N ILE A 328 -7.32 7.27 -6.64
CA ILE A 328 -6.46 7.00 -5.48
C ILE A 328 -6.13 8.31 -4.74
N ILE A 329 -5.71 9.36 -5.47
CA ILE A 329 -5.47 10.69 -4.86
C ILE A 329 -6.72 11.17 -4.12
N HIS A 330 -7.89 11.04 -4.73
CA HIS A 330 -9.15 11.41 -4.10
C HIS A 330 -9.38 10.64 -2.80
N ARG A 331 -9.14 9.31 -2.77
CA ARG A 331 -9.29 8.54 -1.54
C ARG A 331 -8.30 8.97 -0.46
N TYR A 332 -7.04 9.24 -0.82
CA TYR A 332 -6.07 9.81 0.11
C TYR A 332 -6.47 11.20 0.63
N ALA A 333 -7.13 12.00 -0.21
CA ALA A 333 -7.65 13.32 0.15
C ALA A 333 -8.87 13.23 1.07
N MET A 334 -9.78 12.29 0.81
CA MET A 334 -10.84 11.96 1.75
C MET A 334 -10.20 11.64 3.10
N LEU A 335 -9.20 10.78 3.18
CA LEU A 335 -8.53 10.44 4.45
C LEU A 335 -7.69 11.59 5.07
N GLY A 336 -7.62 12.78 4.46
CA GLY A 336 -6.83 13.90 4.99
C GLY A 336 -5.32 13.68 4.95
N ILE A 337 -4.84 12.72 4.14
CA ILE A 337 -3.42 12.36 4.01
C ILE A 337 -2.75 13.17 2.91
N LEU A 338 -3.43 13.31 1.77
CA LEU A 338 -3.02 14.17 0.66
C LEU A 338 -4.07 15.28 0.44
N ASP A 339 -3.71 16.34 -0.28
CA ASP A 339 -4.67 17.30 -0.82
C ASP A 339 -5.27 16.79 -2.16
N ALA A 340 -6.21 17.55 -2.72
CA ALA A 340 -6.84 17.20 -4.00
C ALA A 340 -5.86 17.16 -5.19
N ASN A 341 -4.68 17.74 -5.05
CA ASN A 341 -3.61 17.74 -6.05
C ASN A 341 -2.59 16.61 -5.81
N GLY A 342 -2.77 15.80 -4.75
CA GLY A 342 -1.90 14.68 -4.39
C GLY A 342 -0.66 15.06 -3.60
N TYR A 343 -0.59 16.24 -2.97
CA TYR A 343 0.50 16.66 -2.08
C TYR A 343 0.17 16.34 -0.61
N PRO A 344 1.15 16.00 0.24
CA PRO A 344 0.88 15.67 1.64
C PRO A 344 0.30 16.87 2.41
N THR A 345 -0.73 16.64 3.22
CA THR A 345 -1.34 17.66 4.09
C THR A 345 -0.45 18.03 5.27
N GLN A 346 0.38 17.08 5.71
CA GLN A 346 1.39 17.26 6.75
C GLN A 346 2.74 16.75 6.25
N GLN A 347 3.79 17.55 6.46
CA GLN A 347 5.15 17.16 6.09
C GLN A 347 5.77 16.32 7.20
N MET A 348 6.02 15.04 6.93
CA MET A 348 6.79 14.18 7.84
C MET A 348 8.30 14.34 7.69
N GLY A 349 8.76 14.94 6.58
CA GLY A 349 10.16 15.31 6.37
C GLY A 349 11.10 14.14 6.10
N VAL A 350 10.58 12.93 5.85
CA VAL A 350 11.40 11.76 5.48
C VAL A 350 11.82 11.87 4.02
N LEU A 351 10.92 12.35 3.16
CA LEU A 351 11.21 12.70 1.76
C LEU A 351 11.75 14.13 1.63
N GLU A 352 12.93 14.25 1.04
CA GLU A 352 13.52 15.54 0.65
C GLU A 352 12.77 16.13 -0.55
N ILE A 353 12.16 17.32 -0.42
CA ILE A 353 11.41 17.99 -1.49
C ILE A 353 12.29 19.10 -2.10
N PRO A 354 12.61 19.09 -3.41
CA PRO A 354 13.37 20.17 -4.03
C PRO A 354 12.62 21.51 -3.98
N GLU A 355 13.31 22.61 -3.68
CA GLU A 355 12.71 23.95 -3.51
C GLU A 355 11.77 24.37 -4.65
N LYS A 356 12.07 24.01 -5.90
CA LYS A 356 11.25 24.36 -7.08
C LYS A 356 9.92 23.61 -7.17
N GLN A 357 9.74 22.52 -6.42
CA GLN A 357 8.49 21.75 -6.34
C GLN A 357 7.77 21.94 -5.01
N SER A 358 8.37 22.68 -4.08
CA SER A 358 7.69 23.25 -2.93
C SER A 358 6.76 24.36 -3.43
N ARG A 359 5.62 23.98 -4.00
CA ARG A 359 4.45 24.85 -3.93
C ARG A 359 3.97 24.78 -2.49
N SER A 360 4.63 25.51 -1.60
CA SER A 360 4.01 25.94 -0.35
C SER A 360 2.94 26.97 -0.69
N THR A 361 1.90 26.55 -1.42
CA THR A 361 0.61 27.20 -1.26
C THR A 361 0.24 26.96 0.20
N VAL A 362 0.39 28.01 1.01
CA VAL A 362 -0.21 28.13 2.33
C VAL A 362 -1.73 28.14 2.12
N TYR A 363 -2.31 27.02 1.73
CA TYR A 363 -3.68 26.74 2.08
C TYR A 363 -3.61 26.52 3.58
N LYS A 364 -4.14 27.46 4.37
CA LYS A 364 -4.50 27.15 5.75
C LYS A 364 -5.48 25.99 5.66
N PRO A 365 -5.10 24.75 6.01
CA PRO A 365 -6.07 23.68 6.07
C PRO A 365 -7.03 24.10 7.18
N VAL A 366 -8.34 24.11 6.90
CA VAL A 366 -9.30 24.12 7.98
C VAL A 366 -9.20 22.73 8.60
N THR A 367 -8.34 22.58 9.60
CA THR A 367 -8.19 21.32 10.33
C THR A 367 -9.53 21.06 11.02
N GLY A 368 -10.23 20.01 10.58
CA GLY A 368 -11.45 19.56 11.24
C GLY A 368 -11.12 18.98 12.61
N LYS A 369 -12.14 18.79 13.45
CA LYS A 369 -11.97 17.98 14.68
C LYS A 369 -11.62 16.54 14.30
N HIS A 370 -11.08 15.80 15.27
CA HIS A 370 -10.85 14.37 15.14
C HIS A 370 -12.19 13.63 14.98
N CYS A 371 -12.34 12.89 13.88
CA CYS A 371 -13.50 12.05 13.67
C CYS A 371 -13.37 10.75 14.49
N GLN A 372 -14.35 10.48 15.35
CA GLN A 372 -14.37 9.25 16.17
C GLN A 372 -14.57 7.99 15.33
N GLU A 373 -15.19 8.10 14.15
CA GLU A 373 -15.29 6.97 13.25
C GLU A 373 -14.00 6.72 12.51
N CYS A 374 -13.36 7.74 11.90
CA CYS A 374 -12.25 7.49 10.98
C CYS A 374 -10.85 7.88 11.42
N GLY A 375 -10.69 8.41 12.63
CA GLY A 375 -9.38 8.81 13.15
C GLY A 375 -8.74 10.01 12.45
N ASN A 376 -9.39 10.60 11.45
CA ASN A 376 -8.83 11.72 10.70
C ASN A 376 -9.36 13.04 11.26
N ALA A 377 -8.52 14.08 11.23
CA ALA A 377 -8.87 15.44 11.66
C ALA A 377 -9.67 16.21 10.57
N THR A 378 -10.83 15.66 10.19
CA THR A 378 -11.62 16.06 9.01
C THR A 378 -13.11 16.24 9.31
N LEU A 379 -13.47 16.26 10.60
CA LEU A 379 -14.81 16.53 11.08
C LEU A 379 -15.09 18.04 11.02
N ILE A 380 -16.07 18.45 10.22
CA ILE A 380 -16.51 19.84 10.05
C ILE A 380 -17.96 19.98 10.49
N LYS A 381 -18.44 21.20 10.82
CA LYS A 381 -19.89 21.44 10.93
C LYS A 381 -20.47 21.72 9.54
N LYS A 382 -21.42 20.89 9.11
CA LYS A 382 -22.19 21.05 7.88
C LYS A 382 -23.68 20.92 8.21
N ASP A 383 -24.48 21.93 7.87
CA ASP A 383 -25.93 21.94 8.09
C ASP A 383 -26.35 21.70 9.56
N GLY A 384 -25.58 22.26 10.51
CA GLY A 384 -25.82 22.09 11.95
C GLY A 384 -25.32 20.77 12.53
N CYS A 385 -24.89 19.81 11.70
CA CYS A 385 -24.33 18.53 12.14
C CYS A 385 -22.81 18.50 12.01
N GLU A 386 -22.14 17.81 12.93
CA GLU A 386 -20.78 17.38 12.68
C GLU A 386 -20.79 16.37 11.52
N PHE A 387 -20.00 16.60 10.48
CA PHE A 387 -19.90 15.76 9.28
C PHE A 387 -18.43 15.50 9.00
N CYS A 388 -18.06 14.23 8.88
CA CYS A 388 -16.72 13.84 8.51
C CYS A 388 -16.57 13.82 6.99
N THR A 389 -15.76 14.72 6.46
CA THR A 389 -15.46 14.77 5.02
C THR A 389 -14.66 13.56 4.52
N SER A 390 -14.08 12.75 5.42
CA SER A 390 -13.32 11.55 5.07
C SER A 390 -14.11 10.27 4.90
N CYS A 391 -15.06 10.01 5.80
CA CYS A 391 -15.79 8.75 5.85
C CYS A 391 -17.30 8.92 5.73
N GLY A 392 -17.80 10.15 5.70
CA GLY A 392 -19.24 10.44 5.64
C GLY A 392 -19.95 10.31 6.99
N ALA A 393 -19.24 10.05 8.08
CA ALA A 393 -19.81 9.98 9.44
C ALA A 393 -20.55 11.27 9.79
N ILE A 394 -21.75 11.14 10.34
CA ILE A 394 -22.54 12.25 10.87
C ILE A 394 -22.49 12.16 12.40
N GLY A 395 -21.83 13.12 13.02
CA GLY A 395 -21.74 13.27 14.47
C GLY A 395 -22.91 14.07 15.04
N ALA A 396 -22.69 14.73 16.19
CA ALA A 396 -23.73 15.46 16.88
C ALA A 396 -24.32 16.60 16.02
N CYS A 397 -25.65 16.67 15.96
CA CYS A 397 -26.40 17.76 15.34
C CYS A 397 -26.84 18.76 16.40
N GLY A 398 -26.52 20.05 16.21
CA GLY A 398 -26.81 21.14 17.13
C GLY A 398 -26.56 22.52 16.54
#